data_AF-A0A371PDH5-F1
#
_entry.id   AF-A0A371PDH5-F1
#
_cell.length_a   1.000
_cell.length_b   1.000
_cell.length_c   1.000
_cell.angle_alpha   90.00
_cell.angle_beta   90.00
_cell.angle_gamma   90.00
#
_symmetry.space_group_name_H-M   'P 1'
#
loop_
_entity.id
_entity.type
_entity.pdbx_description
1 polymer ?
#
loop_
_entity_poly.entity_id
_entity_poly.type
_entity_poly.pdbx_seq_one_letter_code
_entity_poly.pdbx_strand_id
1 'polypeptide(L)'
;MAADMSVVNKEGSPSGEAPALSFVDLTKSFGSARVLRGVSFDVMPGEIHALLGANGAGKSTLIKILAGIHHQDSGRILVHGDELEPGHDPGAAKDVGIAFVHQDLGLVEDISVADNVGLQIGFEKTFGLISVRDTSRRVARALETVGATFSPDRLVNSLSRDEQVLCALARALALEPKIVVLDEVSASLPAPEMQRLATSLRSMRRTGVAFIYVTHRLDELESLVDRVTVLRDGVRSVTAQVAELTHTELVRHIVGSEPEAVLAQPLPQVAGSSAADAAHFVVDELTTADLPMPISFEVRAGEVLGVCGLVGSGTRELAQVLAGNHRPTGGAAMLKGRPLTLGRPESLIKRRVAVVPGDRQREGIITGLGIRENLLPTRRAFGAWTKAGFLRPRRETAAVAEISEVFAVTPRDRPDRVVSELSGGNQQKVIFARALADRPDVAILEDPTAGVDIGSRAVLYRLMHQAARAGTAVVLVSTDFEEVAAQSHRVLVMSHGRVVAEFGAEDQLNADVLAEASYGGHVVS
;
A
#
# COMPACT_ATOMS: atom_id res chain seq x y z
N MET A 1 -36.75 -18.09 37.93
CA MET A 1 -35.60 -17.19 38.12
C MET A 1 -35.12 -16.79 36.73
N ALA A 2 -35.66 -15.67 36.24
CA ALA A 2 -35.28 -15.06 34.98
C ALA A 2 -34.63 -13.72 35.34
N ALA A 3 -33.39 -13.52 34.89
CA ALA A 3 -32.69 -12.24 34.94
C ALA A 3 -32.01 -12.12 33.56
N ASP A 4 -32.57 -11.32 32.66
CA ASP A 4 -32.39 -9.87 32.50
C ASP A 4 -31.35 -9.62 31.39
N MET A 5 -31.84 -9.75 30.15
CA MET A 5 -31.18 -9.29 28.92
C MET A 5 -31.80 -7.95 28.55
N SER A 6 -31.26 -6.84 29.06
CA SER A 6 -31.75 -5.51 28.68
C SER A 6 -30.72 -4.39 28.85
N VAL A 7 -29.55 -4.48 28.22
CA VAL A 7 -28.74 -3.27 27.95
C VAL A 7 -28.09 -3.38 26.57
N VAL A 8 -28.87 -3.10 25.53
CA VAL A 8 -28.33 -2.63 24.25
C VAL A 8 -28.24 -1.11 24.38
N ASN A 9 -27.03 -0.58 24.43
CA ASN A 9 -26.81 0.86 24.39
C ASN A 9 -27.34 1.41 23.06
N LYS A 10 -28.45 2.15 23.17
CA LYS A 10 -28.95 3.06 22.14
C LYS A 10 -28.03 4.28 22.08
N GLU A 11 -27.15 4.31 21.10
CA GLU A 11 -26.65 5.57 20.55
C GLU A 11 -27.00 5.63 19.06
N GLY A 12 -28.12 6.32 18.82
CA GLY A 12 -28.63 6.97 17.59
C GLY A 12 -28.35 6.38 16.20
N SER A 13 -29.36 5.71 15.62
CA SER A 13 -29.58 5.70 14.16
C SER A 13 -30.64 6.75 13.76
N PRO A 14 -30.44 7.56 12.70
CA PRO A 14 -31.39 8.60 12.31
C PRO A 14 -32.59 8.12 11.47
N SER A 15 -32.71 6.83 11.17
CA SER A 15 -33.87 6.24 10.49
C SER A 15 -34.21 4.91 11.17
N GLY A 16 -35.48 4.66 11.48
CA GLY A 16 -35.97 3.43 12.13
C GLY A 16 -35.92 2.17 11.25
N GLU A 17 -34.94 2.08 10.36
CA GLU A 17 -34.72 1.00 9.41
C GLU A 17 -33.64 0.05 9.96
N ALA A 18 -33.84 -1.27 9.79
CA ALA A 18 -32.85 -2.24 10.24
C ALA A 18 -31.58 -2.16 9.38
N PRO A 19 -30.36 -2.33 9.95
CA PRO A 19 -29.14 -2.36 9.18
C PRO A 19 -29.16 -3.45 8.09
N ALA A 20 -28.53 -3.16 6.95
CA ALA A 20 -28.32 -4.16 5.90
C ALA A 20 -27.34 -5.23 6.38
N LEU A 21 -26.32 -4.82 7.12
CA LEU A 21 -25.33 -5.71 7.72
C LEU A 21 -25.01 -5.26 9.14
N SER A 22 -24.78 -6.21 10.05
CA SER A 22 -24.23 -5.92 11.38
C SER A 22 -23.23 -6.99 11.81
N PHE A 23 -22.09 -6.52 12.29
CA PHE A 23 -21.11 -7.33 12.99
C PHE A 23 -21.33 -7.15 14.49
N VAL A 24 -21.42 -8.25 15.24
CA VAL A 24 -21.68 -8.22 16.69
C VAL A 24 -20.62 -9.05 17.41
N ASP A 25 -19.75 -8.34 18.14
CA ASP A 25 -18.67 -8.85 18.98
C ASP A 25 -17.80 -9.89 18.29
N LEU A 26 -17.49 -9.68 17.01
CA LEU A 26 -16.71 -10.63 16.23
C LEU A 26 -15.28 -10.76 16.75
N THR A 27 -14.87 -12.01 16.96
CA THR A 27 -13.51 -12.36 17.38
C THR A 27 -12.90 -13.37 16.41
N LYS A 28 -11.59 -13.26 16.21
CA LYS A 28 -10.82 -14.22 15.43
C LYS A 28 -9.37 -14.28 15.86
N SER A 29 -8.87 -15.50 16.01
CA SER A 29 -7.48 -15.81 16.29
C SER A 29 -6.93 -16.81 15.28
N PHE A 30 -5.64 -16.67 14.95
CA PHE A 30 -4.88 -17.66 14.19
C PHE A 30 -3.69 -18.11 15.03
N GLY A 31 -3.80 -19.31 15.61
CA GLY A 31 -2.86 -19.80 16.62
C GLY A 31 -2.84 -18.85 17.83
N SER A 32 -1.66 -18.29 18.15
CA SER A 32 -1.49 -17.34 19.26
C SER A 32 -1.86 -15.89 18.89
N ALA A 33 -2.06 -15.57 17.61
CA ALA A 33 -2.33 -14.21 17.15
C ALA A 33 -3.82 -13.90 17.22
N ARG A 34 -4.25 -13.01 18.13
CA ARG A 34 -5.62 -12.46 18.16
C ARG A 34 -5.75 -11.32 17.16
N VAL A 35 -6.48 -11.56 16.08
CA VAL A 35 -6.65 -10.64 14.94
C VAL A 35 -7.91 -9.78 15.06
N LEU A 36 -9.04 -10.34 15.49
CA LEU A 36 -10.26 -9.58 15.82
C LEU A 36 -10.61 -9.80 17.29
N ARG A 37 -10.96 -8.72 18.00
CA ARG A 37 -11.10 -8.67 19.46
C ARG A 37 -12.44 -8.05 19.88
N GLY A 38 -13.54 -8.54 19.33
CA GLY A 38 -14.89 -8.05 19.65
C GLY A 38 -15.27 -6.85 18.77
N VAL A 39 -15.16 -7.02 17.45
CA VAL A 39 -15.49 -5.95 16.49
C VAL A 39 -17.00 -5.88 16.30
N SER A 40 -17.57 -4.70 16.53
CA SER A 40 -19.02 -4.43 16.44
C SER A 40 -19.31 -3.14 15.68
N PHE A 41 -19.99 -3.22 14.55
CA PHE A 41 -20.50 -2.07 13.79
C PHE A 41 -21.55 -2.53 12.77
N ASP A 42 -22.29 -1.58 12.23
CA ASP A 42 -23.38 -1.78 11.27
C ASP A 42 -23.15 -1.01 9.96
N VAL A 43 -23.85 -1.45 8.92
CA VAL A 43 -23.94 -0.79 7.62
C VAL A 43 -25.42 -0.64 7.26
N MET A 44 -25.87 0.58 7.00
CA MET A 44 -27.26 0.86 6.68
C MET A 44 -27.58 0.54 5.20
N PRO A 45 -28.84 0.24 4.87
CA PRO A 45 -29.29 0.15 3.48
C PRO A 45 -28.97 1.44 2.71
N GLY A 46 -28.47 1.32 1.47
CA GLY A 46 -28.10 2.47 0.64
C GLY A 46 -26.94 3.31 1.17
N GLU A 47 -26.16 2.80 2.12
CA GLU A 47 -24.96 3.44 2.67
C GLU A 47 -23.71 2.96 1.92
N ILE A 48 -22.76 3.87 1.67
CA ILE A 48 -21.39 3.53 1.33
C ILE A 48 -20.55 3.69 2.59
N HIS A 49 -20.21 2.56 3.23
CA HIS A 49 -19.49 2.51 4.49
C HIS A 49 -18.02 2.19 4.26
N ALA A 50 -17.12 3.08 4.66
CA ALA A 50 -15.69 2.81 4.57
C ALA A 50 -15.20 1.96 5.74
N LEU A 51 -14.40 0.93 5.43
CA LEU A 51 -13.66 0.17 6.44
C LEU A 51 -12.17 0.50 6.33
N LEU A 52 -11.67 1.24 7.32
CA LEU A 52 -10.29 1.73 7.36
C LEU A 52 -9.47 1.10 8.49
N GLY A 53 -8.16 1.30 8.45
CA GLY A 53 -7.23 0.79 9.44
C GLY A 53 -5.86 0.51 8.86
N ALA A 54 -4.84 0.41 9.72
CA ALA A 54 -3.50 0.04 9.31
C ALA A 54 -3.46 -1.39 8.71
N ASN A 55 -2.36 -1.74 8.04
CA ASN A 55 -2.17 -3.12 7.60
C ASN A 55 -2.07 -4.03 8.82
N GLY A 56 -2.80 -5.14 8.78
CA GLY A 56 -2.90 -6.05 9.93
C GLY A 56 -3.91 -5.62 11.01
N ALA A 57 -4.66 -4.53 10.82
CA ALA A 57 -5.71 -4.12 11.76
C ALA A 57 -6.92 -5.08 11.83
N GLY A 58 -7.02 -6.04 10.89
CA GLY A 58 -8.08 -7.05 10.86
C GLY A 58 -9.09 -6.90 9.72
N LYS A 59 -9.02 -5.85 8.90
CA LYS A 59 -9.97 -5.58 7.79
C LYS A 59 -10.20 -6.77 6.86
N SER A 60 -9.14 -7.29 6.25
CA SER A 60 -9.24 -8.44 5.33
C SER A 60 -9.65 -9.73 6.05
N THR A 61 -9.36 -9.86 7.36
CA THR A 61 -9.86 -11.00 8.15
C THR A 61 -11.36 -10.89 8.35
N LEU A 62 -11.87 -9.70 8.65
CA LEU A 62 -13.30 -9.43 8.75
C LEU A 62 -14.02 -9.74 7.41
N ILE A 63 -13.48 -9.25 6.29
CA ILE A 63 -14.04 -9.51 4.95
C ILE A 63 -14.02 -11.01 4.62
N LYS A 64 -12.91 -11.71 4.91
CA LYS A 64 -12.82 -13.16 4.68
C LYS A 64 -13.76 -13.97 5.57
N ILE A 65 -14.10 -13.47 6.75
CA ILE A 65 -15.14 -14.07 7.60
C ILE A 65 -16.52 -13.84 6.99
N LEU A 66 -16.81 -12.62 6.55
CA LEU A 66 -18.08 -12.32 5.85
C LEU A 66 -18.24 -13.13 4.56
N ALA A 67 -17.14 -13.46 3.89
CA ALA A 67 -17.13 -14.25 2.66
C ALA A 67 -17.17 -15.77 2.88
N GLY A 68 -17.21 -16.26 4.12
CA GLY A 68 -17.17 -17.70 4.42
C GLY A 68 -15.83 -18.39 4.13
N ILE A 69 -14.74 -17.64 3.93
CA ILE A 69 -13.37 -18.18 3.72
C ILE A 69 -12.71 -18.53 5.06
N HIS A 70 -13.02 -17.76 6.10
CA HIS A 70 -12.57 -17.99 7.47
C HIS A 70 -13.78 -17.99 8.39
N HIS A 71 -13.72 -18.75 9.48
CA HIS A 71 -14.82 -18.79 10.45
C HIS A 71 -14.44 -17.94 11.65
N GLN A 72 -15.37 -17.15 12.18
CA GLN A 72 -15.19 -16.46 13.46
C GLN A 72 -15.03 -17.46 14.61
N ASP A 73 -14.30 -17.05 15.67
CA ASP A 73 -14.19 -17.87 16.89
C ASP A 73 -15.39 -17.62 17.83
N SER A 74 -15.91 -16.39 17.86
CA SER A 74 -17.15 -16.00 18.52
C SER A 74 -17.69 -14.69 17.94
N GLY A 75 -18.91 -14.32 18.32
CA GLY A 75 -19.66 -13.20 17.74
C GLY A 75 -20.52 -13.65 16.57
N ARG A 76 -21.28 -12.72 15.99
CA ARG A 76 -22.33 -13.00 15.01
C ARG A 76 -22.33 -11.97 13.87
N ILE A 77 -22.81 -12.41 12.71
CA ILE A 77 -23.04 -11.55 11.55
C ILE A 77 -24.55 -11.58 11.27
N LEU A 78 -25.17 -10.42 11.19
CA LEU A 78 -26.58 -10.27 10.85
C LEU A 78 -26.69 -9.64 9.47
N VAL A 79 -27.48 -10.23 8.58
CA VAL A 79 -27.79 -9.74 7.23
C VAL A 79 -29.28 -9.42 7.19
N HIS A 80 -29.64 -8.15 7.05
CA HIS A 80 -31.02 -7.67 7.16
C HIS A 80 -31.75 -8.12 8.45
N GLY A 81 -31.00 -8.27 9.54
CA GLY A 81 -31.51 -8.73 10.84
C GLY A 81 -31.48 -10.25 11.06
N ASP A 82 -31.33 -11.04 10.00
CA ASP A 82 -31.20 -12.49 10.10
C ASP A 82 -29.75 -12.90 10.34
N GLU A 83 -29.53 -13.82 11.27
CA GLU A 83 -28.19 -14.29 11.58
C GLU A 83 -27.65 -15.19 10.45
N LEU A 84 -26.51 -14.80 9.88
CA LEU A 84 -25.78 -15.61 8.93
C LEU A 84 -25.12 -16.78 9.68
N GLU A 85 -25.32 -17.99 9.18
CA GLU A 85 -24.89 -19.22 9.86
C GLU A 85 -23.41 -19.16 10.27
N PRO A 86 -23.08 -19.46 11.54
CA PRO A 86 -21.69 -19.57 11.96
C PRO A 86 -20.94 -20.64 11.17
N GLY A 87 -19.86 -20.25 10.50
CA GLY A 87 -19.11 -21.16 9.62
C GLY A 87 -19.74 -21.40 8.25
N HIS A 88 -20.60 -20.49 7.79
CA HIS A 88 -21.09 -20.44 6.41
C HIS A 88 -19.95 -20.47 5.38
N ASP A 89 -20.27 -20.97 4.20
CA ASP A 89 -19.36 -20.99 3.05
C ASP A 89 -19.62 -19.78 2.12
N PRO A 90 -18.78 -19.57 1.09
CA PRO A 90 -18.97 -18.48 0.14
C PRO A 90 -20.30 -18.55 -0.65
N GLY A 91 -20.90 -19.73 -0.78
CA GLY A 91 -22.20 -19.91 -1.44
C GLY A 91 -23.33 -19.33 -0.60
N ALA A 92 -23.33 -19.62 0.70
CA ALA A 92 -24.30 -19.08 1.64
C ALA A 92 -24.25 -17.55 1.72
N ALA A 93 -23.05 -16.94 1.69
CA ALA A 93 -22.90 -15.48 1.63
C ALA A 93 -23.54 -14.88 0.35
N LYS A 94 -23.38 -15.56 -0.78
CA LYS A 94 -24.01 -15.18 -2.05
C LYS A 94 -25.54 -15.32 -1.99
N ASP A 95 -26.05 -16.40 -1.40
CA ASP A 95 -27.48 -16.69 -1.30
C ASP A 95 -28.23 -15.64 -0.46
N VAL A 96 -27.58 -15.06 0.55
CA VAL A 96 -28.13 -13.94 1.33
C VAL A 96 -27.92 -12.57 0.67
N GLY A 97 -27.35 -12.54 -0.54
CA GLY A 97 -27.24 -11.34 -1.37
C GLY A 97 -25.96 -10.50 -1.16
N ILE A 98 -24.87 -11.11 -0.70
CA ILE A 98 -23.57 -10.45 -0.56
C ILE A 98 -22.70 -10.76 -1.80
N ALA A 99 -22.17 -9.72 -2.44
CA ALA A 99 -21.20 -9.84 -3.52
C ALA A 99 -19.84 -9.22 -3.14
N PHE A 100 -18.76 -9.81 -3.63
CA PHE A 100 -17.39 -9.37 -3.34
C PHE A 100 -16.68 -8.97 -4.64
N VAL A 101 -15.94 -7.87 -4.59
CA VAL A 101 -14.95 -7.45 -5.59
C VAL A 101 -13.61 -7.32 -4.89
N HIS A 102 -12.69 -8.23 -5.19
CA HIS A 102 -11.40 -8.32 -4.53
C HIS A 102 -10.32 -7.52 -5.26
N GLN A 103 -9.21 -7.23 -4.56
CA GLN A 103 -8.03 -6.56 -5.13
C GLN A 103 -7.45 -7.33 -6.34
N ASP A 104 -7.33 -8.65 -6.19
CA ASP A 104 -7.19 -9.55 -7.32
C ASP A 104 -8.58 -9.81 -7.88
N LEU A 105 -8.86 -9.20 -9.03
CA LEU A 105 -10.19 -9.17 -9.63
C LEU A 105 -10.70 -10.58 -9.98
N GLY A 106 -9.84 -11.60 -10.00
CA GLY A 106 -10.25 -12.99 -10.26
C GLY A 106 -10.98 -13.13 -11.59
N LEU A 107 -10.58 -12.36 -12.60
CA LEU A 107 -11.09 -12.46 -13.95
C LEU A 107 -10.25 -13.50 -14.71
N VAL A 108 -10.89 -14.29 -15.55
CA VAL A 108 -10.22 -15.20 -16.47
C VAL A 108 -9.81 -14.39 -17.68
N GLU A 109 -8.51 -14.11 -17.81
CA GLU A 109 -7.99 -13.15 -18.79
C GLU A 109 -8.20 -13.60 -20.26
N ASP A 110 -8.20 -14.91 -20.51
CA ASP A 110 -8.23 -15.51 -21.85
C ASP A 110 -9.64 -15.73 -22.42
N ILE A 111 -10.69 -15.30 -21.72
CA ILE A 111 -12.08 -15.42 -22.21
C ILE A 111 -12.74 -14.04 -22.33
N SER A 112 -13.91 -14.01 -22.97
CA SER A 112 -14.65 -12.78 -23.16
C SER A 112 -15.17 -12.21 -21.84
N VAL A 113 -15.50 -10.91 -21.84
CA VAL A 113 -16.22 -10.27 -20.72
C VAL A 113 -17.57 -10.96 -20.49
N ALA A 114 -18.29 -11.31 -21.56
CA ALA A 114 -19.56 -12.02 -21.51
C ALA A 114 -19.43 -13.35 -20.76
N ASP A 115 -18.40 -14.13 -21.09
CA ASP A 115 -18.17 -15.42 -20.44
C ASP A 115 -17.70 -15.25 -19.00
N ASN A 116 -16.82 -14.28 -18.70
CA ASN A 116 -16.40 -13.98 -17.34
C ASN A 116 -17.57 -13.66 -16.41
N VAL A 117 -18.51 -12.83 -16.88
CA VAL A 117 -19.70 -12.49 -16.13
C VAL A 117 -20.67 -13.68 -16.08
N GLY A 118 -20.84 -14.39 -17.20
CA GLY A 118 -21.67 -15.58 -17.34
C GLY A 118 -21.27 -16.73 -16.40
N LEU A 119 -19.98 -16.91 -16.12
CA LEU A 119 -19.50 -17.89 -15.13
C LEU A 119 -20.08 -17.65 -13.73
N GLN A 120 -20.42 -16.40 -13.39
CA GLN A 120 -20.93 -16.04 -12.07
C GLN A 120 -22.46 -16.08 -11.98
N ILE A 121 -23.13 -15.62 -13.04
CA ILE A 121 -24.60 -15.44 -13.07
C ILE A 121 -25.35 -16.54 -13.84
N GLY A 122 -24.60 -17.46 -14.45
CA GLY A 122 -25.10 -18.46 -15.38
C GLY A 122 -25.17 -17.95 -16.82
N PHE A 123 -25.32 -18.89 -17.76
CA PHE A 123 -25.50 -18.61 -19.17
C PHE A 123 -26.97 -18.69 -19.56
N GLU A 124 -27.42 -17.74 -20.38
CA GLU A 124 -28.76 -17.77 -20.97
C GLU A 124 -28.89 -18.97 -21.90
N LYS A 125 -30.07 -19.60 -21.93
CA LYS A 125 -30.31 -20.79 -22.74
C LYS A 125 -31.48 -20.61 -23.70
N THR A 126 -31.27 -21.00 -24.95
CA THR A 126 -32.31 -21.03 -25.99
C THR A 126 -32.41 -22.45 -26.51
N PHE A 127 -33.59 -23.07 -26.37
CA PHE A 127 -33.81 -24.50 -26.63
C PHE A 127 -32.84 -25.44 -25.87
N GLY A 128 -32.43 -25.04 -24.65
CA GLY A 128 -31.53 -25.83 -23.80
C GLY A 128 -30.04 -25.67 -24.09
N LEU A 129 -29.65 -24.97 -25.16
CA LEU A 129 -28.26 -24.66 -25.50
C LEU A 129 -27.89 -23.25 -25.04
N ILE A 130 -26.62 -23.04 -24.70
CA ILE A 130 -26.12 -21.70 -24.32
C ILE A 130 -26.34 -20.72 -25.48
N SER A 131 -27.06 -19.65 -25.20
CA SER A 131 -27.25 -18.52 -26.10
C SER A 131 -26.21 -17.45 -25.78
N VAL A 132 -25.12 -17.44 -26.56
CA VAL A 132 -24.08 -16.40 -26.46
C VAL A 132 -24.70 -15.01 -26.66
N ARG A 133 -25.60 -14.87 -27.65
CA ARG A 133 -26.24 -13.59 -27.96
C ARG A 133 -27.08 -13.03 -26.81
N ASP A 134 -27.84 -13.89 -26.12
CA ASP A 134 -28.68 -13.43 -25.02
C ASP A 134 -27.85 -13.22 -23.75
N THR A 135 -26.82 -14.04 -23.53
CA THR A 135 -25.83 -13.83 -22.46
C THR A 135 -25.11 -12.49 -22.64
N SER A 136 -24.52 -12.20 -23.82
CA SER A 136 -23.88 -10.92 -24.12
C SER A 136 -24.85 -9.74 -23.93
N ARG A 137 -26.14 -9.89 -24.23
CA ARG A 137 -27.14 -8.82 -24.01
C ARG A 137 -27.40 -8.58 -22.53
N ARG A 138 -27.47 -9.62 -21.71
CA ARG A 138 -27.60 -9.49 -20.25
C ARG A 138 -26.35 -8.85 -19.65
N VAL A 139 -25.17 -9.27 -20.10
CA VAL A 139 -23.89 -8.70 -19.63
C VAL A 139 -23.74 -7.23 -20.06
N ALA A 140 -24.17 -6.86 -21.26
CA ALA A 140 -24.16 -5.47 -21.71
C ALA A 140 -24.94 -4.55 -20.76
N ARG A 141 -26.10 -4.99 -20.23
CA ARG A 141 -26.87 -4.21 -19.24
C ARG A 141 -26.13 -4.04 -17.90
N ALA A 142 -25.42 -5.07 -17.46
CA ALA A 142 -24.60 -4.98 -16.25
C ALA A 142 -23.42 -4.02 -16.44
N LEU A 143 -22.79 -4.04 -17.62
CA LEU A 143 -21.73 -3.10 -18.02
C LEU A 143 -22.25 -1.65 -18.08
N GLU A 144 -23.43 -1.43 -18.67
CA GLU A 144 -24.08 -0.11 -18.71
C GLU A 144 -24.32 0.45 -17.29
N THR A 145 -24.70 -0.41 -16.34
CA THR A 145 -24.99 -0.03 -14.95
C THR A 145 -23.74 0.52 -14.24
N VAL A 146 -22.55 0.06 -14.62
CA VAL A 146 -21.26 0.55 -14.09
C VAL A 146 -20.59 1.60 -14.97
N GLY A 147 -21.27 2.06 -16.03
CA GLY A 147 -20.73 3.05 -16.97
C GLY A 147 -19.60 2.52 -17.86
N ALA A 148 -19.50 1.21 -18.04
CA ALA A 148 -18.53 0.61 -18.95
C ALA A 148 -18.94 0.80 -20.41
N THR A 149 -17.99 1.19 -21.25
CA THR A 149 -18.21 1.48 -22.69
C THR A 149 -17.66 0.40 -23.62
N PHE A 150 -16.99 -0.62 -23.08
CA PHE A 150 -16.39 -1.70 -23.86
C PHE A 150 -17.40 -2.81 -24.16
N SER A 151 -17.17 -3.51 -25.28
CA SER A 151 -18.04 -4.61 -25.71
C SER A 151 -17.93 -5.82 -24.79
N PRO A 152 -19.05 -6.51 -24.46
CA PRO A 152 -19.03 -7.78 -23.75
C PRO A 152 -18.29 -8.90 -24.51
N ASP A 153 -18.08 -8.75 -25.82
CA ASP A 153 -17.40 -9.76 -26.64
C ASP A 153 -15.87 -9.59 -26.65
N ARG A 154 -15.32 -8.54 -26.03
CA ARG A 154 -13.87 -8.36 -25.89
C ARG A 154 -13.27 -9.37 -24.93
N LEU A 155 -12.04 -9.81 -25.20
CA LEU A 155 -11.23 -10.58 -24.26
C LEU A 155 -10.81 -9.71 -23.08
N VAL A 156 -10.81 -10.29 -21.87
CA VAL A 156 -10.43 -9.57 -20.65
C VAL A 156 -8.97 -9.13 -20.67
N ASN A 157 -8.05 -9.92 -21.23
CA ASN A 157 -6.64 -9.55 -21.37
C ASN A 157 -6.41 -8.33 -22.29
N SER A 158 -7.39 -7.98 -23.13
CA SER A 158 -7.32 -6.79 -23.97
C SER A 158 -7.79 -5.53 -23.26
N LEU A 159 -8.43 -5.66 -22.10
CA LEU A 159 -8.96 -4.55 -21.34
C LEU A 159 -7.84 -3.82 -20.59
N SER A 160 -7.95 -2.49 -20.48
CA SER A 160 -7.12 -1.73 -19.54
C SER A 160 -7.47 -2.08 -18.09
N ARG A 161 -6.61 -1.70 -17.14
CA ARG A 161 -6.80 -2.08 -15.73
C ARG A 161 -8.09 -1.51 -15.13
N ASP A 162 -8.47 -0.30 -15.52
CA ASP A 162 -9.73 0.34 -15.15
C ASP A 162 -10.94 -0.37 -15.77
N GLU A 163 -10.86 -0.77 -17.04
CA GLU A 163 -11.88 -1.59 -17.70
C GLU A 163 -12.06 -2.94 -17.00
N GLN A 164 -10.97 -3.57 -16.53
CA GLN A 164 -11.04 -4.80 -15.74
C GLN A 164 -11.78 -4.58 -14.41
N VAL A 165 -11.53 -3.48 -13.70
CA VAL A 165 -12.26 -3.16 -12.46
C VAL A 165 -13.75 -2.99 -12.73
N LEU A 166 -14.12 -2.27 -13.80
CA LEU A 166 -15.52 -2.13 -14.19
C LEU A 166 -16.15 -3.47 -14.58
N CYS A 167 -15.41 -4.36 -15.27
CA CYS A 167 -15.85 -5.72 -15.58
C CYS A 167 -16.13 -6.52 -14.30
N ALA A 168 -15.23 -6.47 -13.32
CA ALA A 168 -15.39 -7.18 -12.05
C ALA A 168 -16.58 -6.63 -11.24
N LEU A 169 -16.79 -5.31 -11.26
CA LEU A 169 -17.94 -4.67 -10.63
C LEU A 169 -19.25 -5.07 -11.33
N ALA A 170 -19.29 -5.03 -12.66
CA ALA A 170 -20.45 -5.48 -13.44
C ALA A 170 -20.79 -6.95 -13.14
N ARG A 171 -19.77 -7.82 -13.02
CA ARG A 171 -19.95 -9.22 -12.62
C ARG A 171 -20.59 -9.37 -11.24
N ALA A 172 -20.13 -8.59 -10.26
CA ALA A 172 -20.68 -8.61 -8.91
C ALA A 172 -22.14 -8.13 -8.89
N LEU A 173 -22.46 -7.09 -9.66
CA LEU A 173 -23.78 -6.48 -9.69
C LEU A 173 -24.80 -7.23 -10.53
N ALA A 174 -24.35 -8.02 -11.51
CA ALA A 174 -25.24 -8.85 -12.32
C ALA A 174 -25.95 -9.96 -11.51
N LEU A 175 -25.55 -10.16 -10.25
CA LEU A 175 -26.22 -10.98 -9.25
C LEU A 175 -27.34 -10.26 -8.48
N GLU A 176 -27.56 -8.97 -8.76
CA GLU A 176 -28.50 -8.10 -8.05
C GLU A 176 -28.31 -8.15 -6.51
N PRO A 177 -27.06 -7.92 -6.03
CA PRO A 177 -26.75 -8.05 -4.61
C PRO A 177 -27.40 -6.95 -3.79
N LYS A 178 -27.69 -7.25 -2.52
CA LYS A 178 -28.14 -6.27 -1.53
C LYS A 178 -26.96 -5.59 -0.84
N ILE A 179 -25.83 -6.29 -0.75
CA ILE A 179 -24.60 -5.81 -0.12
C ILE A 179 -23.43 -6.07 -1.08
N VAL A 180 -22.59 -5.07 -1.33
CA VAL A 180 -21.38 -5.19 -2.15
C VAL A 180 -20.16 -4.82 -1.31
N VAL A 181 -19.16 -5.70 -1.30
CA VAL A 181 -17.87 -5.46 -0.65
C VAL A 181 -16.82 -5.17 -1.71
N LEU A 182 -16.16 -4.02 -1.61
CA LEU A 182 -15.12 -3.56 -2.52
C LEU A 182 -13.80 -3.52 -1.75
N ASP A 183 -12.87 -4.43 -2.08
CA ASP A 183 -11.60 -4.59 -1.37
C ASP A 183 -10.43 -4.01 -2.17
N GLU A 184 -10.01 -2.77 -1.82
CA GLU A 184 -8.87 -2.05 -2.42
C GLU A 184 -8.89 -1.90 -3.95
N VAL A 185 -10.09 -1.88 -4.55
CA VAL A 185 -10.27 -1.82 -6.00
C VAL A 185 -9.86 -0.49 -6.64
N SER A 186 -9.74 0.59 -5.86
CA SER A 186 -9.37 1.94 -6.34
C SER A 186 -7.88 2.22 -6.36
N ALA A 187 -7.06 1.38 -5.73
CA ALA A 187 -5.63 1.65 -5.52
C ALA A 187 -4.83 1.86 -6.82
N SER A 188 -5.33 1.37 -7.97
CA SER A 188 -4.68 1.49 -9.28
C SER A 188 -5.44 2.39 -10.27
N LEU A 189 -6.50 3.09 -9.84
CA LEU A 189 -7.33 3.91 -10.74
C LEU A 189 -6.85 5.37 -10.76
N PRO A 190 -6.64 5.97 -11.94
CA PRO A 190 -6.43 7.41 -12.03
C PRO A 190 -7.69 8.19 -11.62
N ALA A 191 -7.53 9.48 -11.32
CA ALA A 191 -8.60 10.31 -10.75
C ALA A 191 -9.90 10.38 -11.61
N PRO A 192 -9.84 10.52 -12.95
CA PRO A 192 -11.05 10.52 -13.78
C PRO A 192 -11.86 9.21 -13.71
N GLU A 193 -11.16 8.07 -13.68
CA GLU A 193 -11.76 6.74 -13.57
C GLU A 193 -12.38 6.52 -12.20
N MET A 194 -11.73 7.02 -11.14
CA MET A 194 -12.28 6.99 -9.79
C MET A 194 -13.59 7.78 -9.69
N GLN A 195 -13.70 8.93 -10.35
CA GLN A 195 -14.96 9.69 -10.40
C GLN A 195 -16.09 8.93 -11.11
N ARG A 196 -15.77 8.17 -12.17
CA ARG A 196 -16.74 7.30 -12.85
C ARG A 196 -17.23 6.17 -11.95
N LEU A 197 -16.31 5.53 -11.23
CA LEU A 197 -16.65 4.51 -10.23
C LEU A 197 -17.54 5.10 -9.14
N ALA A 198 -17.15 6.24 -8.57
CA ALA A 198 -17.91 6.94 -7.54
C ALA A 198 -19.34 7.29 -8.00
N THR A 199 -19.48 7.77 -9.24
CA THR A 199 -20.79 8.07 -9.84
C THR A 199 -21.66 6.81 -9.94
N SER A 200 -21.08 5.70 -10.36
CA SER A 200 -21.79 4.41 -10.45
C SER A 200 -22.24 3.92 -9.08
N LEU A 201 -21.35 3.93 -8.08
CA LEU A 201 -21.67 3.54 -6.70
C LEU A 201 -22.79 4.40 -6.11
N ARG A 202 -22.74 5.72 -6.31
CA ARG A 202 -23.80 6.65 -5.89
C ARG A 202 -25.15 6.43 -6.59
N SER A 203 -25.13 6.00 -7.85
CA SER A 203 -26.37 5.64 -8.56
C SER A 203 -26.98 4.38 -7.94
N MET A 204 -26.15 3.37 -7.70
CA MET A 204 -26.60 2.07 -7.20
C MET A 204 -27.10 2.11 -5.77
N ARG A 205 -26.46 2.88 -4.87
CA ARG A 205 -26.96 3.02 -3.49
C ARG A 205 -28.39 3.58 -3.41
N ARG A 206 -28.84 4.35 -4.42
CA ARG A 206 -30.24 4.84 -4.49
C ARG A 206 -31.26 3.72 -4.68
N THR A 207 -30.82 2.54 -5.12
CA THR A 207 -31.65 1.34 -5.23
C THR A 207 -31.67 0.51 -3.94
N GLY A 208 -31.01 0.98 -2.87
CA GLY A 208 -30.98 0.33 -1.56
C GLY A 208 -29.76 -0.57 -1.32
N VAL A 209 -28.90 -0.76 -2.32
CA VAL A 209 -27.66 -1.54 -2.19
C VAL A 209 -26.71 -0.87 -1.19
N ALA A 210 -26.28 -1.62 -0.18
CA ALA A 210 -25.28 -1.20 0.78
C ALA A 210 -23.87 -1.58 0.32
N PHE A 211 -22.88 -0.74 0.60
CA PHE A 211 -21.50 -0.97 0.22
C PHE A 211 -20.57 -0.97 1.44
N ILE A 212 -19.67 -1.96 1.50
CA ILE A 212 -18.46 -1.89 2.32
C ILE A 212 -17.30 -1.53 1.39
N TYR A 213 -16.71 -0.37 1.61
CA TYR A 213 -15.61 0.14 0.81
C TYR A 213 -14.31 0.08 1.61
N VAL A 214 -13.42 -0.83 1.25
CA VAL A 214 -12.12 -0.98 1.94
C VAL A 214 -11.07 -0.25 1.12
N THR A 215 -10.54 0.81 1.70
CA THR A 215 -9.52 1.65 1.06
C THR A 215 -8.47 2.07 2.09
N HIS A 216 -7.31 2.48 1.61
CA HIS A 216 -6.28 3.17 2.40
C HIS A 216 -6.11 4.63 1.96
N ARG A 217 -6.86 5.05 0.95
CA ARG A 217 -6.83 6.39 0.36
C ARG A 217 -7.88 7.27 1.04
N LEU A 218 -7.41 8.22 1.83
CA LEU A 218 -8.27 9.09 2.63
C LEU A 218 -8.91 10.21 1.80
N ASP A 219 -8.25 10.61 0.71
CA ASP A 219 -8.72 11.57 -0.29
C ASP A 219 -10.02 11.13 -0.98
N GLU A 220 -10.28 9.81 -1.03
CA GLU A 220 -11.49 9.25 -1.64
C GLU A 220 -12.74 9.40 -0.74
N LEU A 221 -12.55 9.53 0.57
CA LEU A 221 -13.61 9.37 1.57
C LEU A 221 -14.65 10.48 1.52
N GLU A 222 -14.20 11.74 1.53
CA GLU A 222 -15.09 12.91 1.65
C GLU A 222 -16.10 13.00 0.50
N SER A 223 -15.72 12.51 -0.68
CA SER A 223 -16.59 12.54 -1.84
C SER A 223 -17.54 11.33 -1.90
N LEU A 224 -17.10 10.14 -1.52
CA LEU A 224 -17.82 8.90 -1.85
C LEU A 224 -18.57 8.27 -0.67
N VAL A 225 -18.06 8.46 0.55
CA VAL A 225 -18.39 7.63 1.71
C VAL A 225 -19.31 8.39 2.66
N ASP A 226 -20.32 7.69 3.21
CA ASP A 226 -21.24 8.25 4.21
C ASP A 226 -20.66 8.14 5.62
N ARG A 227 -20.36 6.91 6.06
CA ARG A 227 -19.77 6.62 7.37
C ARG A 227 -18.51 5.81 7.22
N VAL A 228 -17.67 5.91 8.24
CA VAL A 228 -16.42 5.19 8.30
C VAL A 228 -16.32 4.42 9.61
N THR A 229 -15.84 3.19 9.53
CA THR A 229 -15.35 2.42 10.67
C THR A 229 -13.85 2.24 10.55
N VAL A 230 -13.12 2.66 11.59
CA VAL A 230 -11.67 2.47 11.67
C VAL A 230 -11.37 1.29 12.59
N LEU A 231 -10.70 0.27 12.07
CA LEU A 231 -10.11 -0.82 12.85
C LEU A 231 -8.66 -0.50 13.21
N ARG A 232 -8.30 -0.77 14.47
CA ARG A 232 -6.92 -0.67 14.96
C ARG A 232 -6.64 -1.84 15.88
N ASP A 233 -5.58 -2.60 15.62
CA ASP A 233 -5.17 -3.77 16.43
C ASP A 233 -6.30 -4.77 16.73
N GLY A 234 -7.21 -4.96 15.77
CA GLY A 234 -8.32 -5.90 15.90
C GLY A 234 -9.53 -5.39 16.68
N VAL A 235 -9.55 -4.11 17.07
CA VAL A 235 -10.71 -3.46 17.71
C VAL A 235 -11.23 -2.31 16.87
N ARG A 236 -12.51 -1.98 17.04
CA ARG A 236 -13.10 -0.76 16.48
C ARG A 236 -12.58 0.45 17.26
N SER A 237 -11.89 1.35 16.56
CA SER A 237 -11.43 2.64 17.08
C SER A 237 -12.55 3.68 17.07
N VAL A 238 -13.28 3.78 15.95
CA VAL A 238 -14.43 4.68 15.78
C VAL A 238 -15.37 4.16 14.70
N THR A 239 -16.66 4.49 14.81
CA THR A 239 -17.61 4.51 13.69
C THR A 239 -18.32 5.87 13.71
N ALA A 240 -18.21 6.66 12.65
CA ALA A 240 -18.82 7.99 12.58
C ALA A 240 -19.18 8.37 11.14
N GLN A 241 -19.99 9.43 10.98
CA GLN A 241 -20.20 10.05 9.67
C GLN A 241 -18.86 10.65 9.19
N VAL A 242 -18.54 10.51 7.91
CA VAL A 242 -17.31 11.09 7.36
C VAL A 242 -17.32 12.61 7.49
N ALA A 243 -18.49 13.24 7.33
CA ALA A 243 -18.65 14.69 7.50
C ALA A 243 -18.39 15.21 8.92
N GLU A 244 -18.35 14.33 9.93
CA GLU A 244 -18.07 14.70 11.33
C GLU A 244 -16.57 14.56 11.68
N LEU A 245 -15.76 14.02 10.78
CA LEU A 245 -14.34 13.76 11.01
C LEU A 245 -13.48 14.62 10.09
N THR A 246 -12.48 15.28 10.67
CA THR A 246 -11.40 15.87 9.90
C THR A 246 -10.43 14.78 9.41
N HIS A 247 -9.72 15.05 8.32
CA HIS A 247 -8.63 14.19 7.84
C HIS A 247 -7.65 13.83 8.97
N THR A 248 -7.30 14.81 9.80
CA THR A 248 -6.41 14.65 10.95
C THR A 248 -6.97 13.66 11.98
N GLU A 249 -8.26 13.75 12.33
CA GLU A 249 -8.89 12.82 13.27
C GLU A 249 -8.98 11.41 12.72
N LEU A 250 -9.28 11.25 11.43
CA LEU A 250 -9.26 9.98 10.72
C LEU A 250 -7.90 9.27 10.84
N VAL A 251 -6.81 10.00 10.56
CA VAL A 251 -5.44 9.47 10.72
C VAL A 251 -5.14 9.11 12.17
N ARG A 252 -5.57 9.95 13.14
CA ARG A 252 -5.42 9.63 14.59
C ARG A 252 -6.12 8.34 14.96
N HIS A 253 -7.32 8.08 14.44
CA HIS A 253 -8.02 6.83 14.69
C HIS A 253 -7.31 5.61 14.09
N ILE A 254 -6.65 5.77 12.93
CA ILE A 254 -5.90 4.71 12.23
C ILE A 254 -4.58 4.39 12.94
N VAL A 255 -3.79 5.42 13.27
CA VAL A 255 -2.41 5.28 13.80
C VAL A 255 -2.37 5.28 15.33
N GLY A 256 -3.31 5.97 15.97
CA GLY A 256 -3.30 6.26 17.41
C GLY A 256 -2.34 7.38 17.83
N SER A 257 -1.76 8.12 16.88
CA SER A 257 -0.79 9.21 17.11
C SER A 257 -1.17 10.45 16.26
N GLU A 258 -0.71 11.64 16.66
CA GLU A 258 -0.87 12.91 15.92
C GLU A 258 -0.37 12.81 14.46
N PRO A 259 -1.14 13.19 13.42
CA PRO A 259 -0.77 13.07 11.99
C PRO A 259 0.36 14.00 11.59
N GLU A 260 0.34 15.22 12.12
CA GLU A 260 1.44 16.17 11.99
C GLU A 260 2.73 15.57 12.57
N ALA A 261 2.68 14.77 13.64
CA ALA A 261 3.86 14.13 14.20
C ALA A 261 4.45 13.02 13.32
N VAL A 262 3.69 12.48 12.36
CA VAL A 262 4.17 11.43 11.44
C VAL A 262 5.09 12.03 10.36
N LEU A 263 4.71 13.19 9.80
CA LEU A 263 5.46 13.90 8.76
C LEU A 263 6.41 14.96 9.35
N ALA A 264 6.03 15.67 10.40
CA ALA A 264 6.81 16.73 11.05
C ALA A 264 7.84 16.21 12.06
N GLN A 265 8.46 15.05 11.79
CA GLN A 265 9.67 14.70 12.54
C GLN A 265 10.75 15.71 12.16
N PRO A 266 11.35 16.43 13.13
CA PRO A 266 12.38 17.41 12.81
C PRO A 266 13.52 16.70 12.10
N LEU A 267 13.88 17.24 10.94
CA LEU A 267 14.99 16.74 10.15
C LEU A 267 16.25 16.65 11.02
N PRO A 268 17.12 15.65 10.79
CA PRO A 268 18.44 15.60 11.39
C PRO A 268 19.16 16.95 11.24
N GLN A 269 19.88 17.39 12.28
CA GLN A 269 20.84 18.46 12.04
C GLN A 269 21.98 17.89 11.21
N VAL A 270 22.20 18.47 10.03
CA VAL A 270 23.43 18.22 9.26
C VAL A 270 24.57 18.83 10.06
N ALA A 271 25.54 18.01 10.49
CA ALA A 271 26.66 18.49 11.29
C ALA A 271 27.42 19.58 10.52
N GLY A 272 27.54 20.79 11.09
CA GLY A 272 28.11 21.95 10.41
C GLY A 272 29.64 22.09 10.54
N SER A 273 30.26 22.52 9.43
CA SER A 273 31.34 23.52 9.33
C SER A 273 32.72 23.25 9.97
N SER A 274 33.28 22.06 9.75
CA SER A 274 34.73 21.85 9.93
C SER A 274 35.22 20.66 9.12
N ALA A 275 35.93 20.89 8.00
CA ALA A 275 36.69 19.96 7.12
C ALA A 275 36.02 18.62 6.66
N ALA A 276 34.93 18.23 7.31
CA ALA A 276 33.97 17.16 7.07
C ALA A 276 32.75 17.67 6.28
N ASP A 277 32.79 18.92 5.81
CA ASP A 277 31.89 19.53 4.81
C ASP A 277 32.12 18.96 3.39
N ALA A 278 33.04 18.02 3.22
CA ALA A 278 33.26 17.38 1.94
C ALA A 278 32.04 16.55 1.54
N ALA A 279 31.56 16.75 0.31
CA ALA A 279 30.56 15.91 -0.32
C ALA A 279 30.86 14.42 -0.06
N HIS A 280 29.92 13.75 0.61
CA HIS A 280 30.11 12.38 1.05
C HIS A 280 29.89 11.43 -0.12
N PHE A 281 28.84 11.68 -0.88
CA PHE A 281 28.51 11.01 -2.12
C PHE A 281 28.37 12.04 -3.23
N VAL A 282 29.12 11.87 -4.32
CA VAL A 282 29.12 12.76 -5.48
C VAL A 282 28.78 11.94 -6.71
N VAL A 283 27.84 12.46 -7.50
CA VAL A 283 27.51 11.98 -8.83
C VAL A 283 27.80 13.13 -9.79
N ASP A 284 28.61 12.87 -10.81
CA ASP A 284 29.09 13.88 -11.75
C ASP A 284 28.83 13.43 -13.19
N GLU A 285 28.05 14.25 -13.91
CA GLU A 285 27.61 14.08 -15.30
C GLU A 285 27.14 12.66 -15.64
N LEU A 286 26.40 12.04 -14.72
CA LEU A 286 25.91 10.68 -14.88
C LEU A 286 24.93 10.61 -16.05
N THR A 287 25.22 9.73 -17.00
CA THR A 287 24.36 9.43 -18.14
C THR A 287 24.19 7.94 -18.31
N THR A 288 23.02 7.53 -18.81
CA THR A 288 22.71 6.15 -19.20
C THR A 288 21.95 6.12 -20.52
N ALA A 289 21.65 4.92 -21.04
CA ALA A 289 20.80 4.79 -22.22
C ALA A 289 19.40 5.40 -22.02
N ASP A 290 18.85 5.25 -20.80
CA ASP A 290 17.50 5.74 -20.45
C ASP A 290 17.52 7.16 -19.84
N LEU A 291 18.71 7.64 -19.44
CA LEU A 291 18.97 9.00 -18.95
C LEU A 291 20.07 9.65 -19.80
N PRO A 292 19.76 10.11 -21.03
CA PRO A 292 20.76 10.64 -21.94
C PRO A 292 21.28 12.02 -21.53
N MET A 293 20.55 12.74 -20.69
CA MET A 293 20.95 14.05 -20.18
C MET A 293 21.80 13.87 -18.91
N PRO A 294 22.94 14.58 -18.78
CA PRO A 294 23.83 14.42 -17.64
C PRO A 294 23.17 14.91 -16.34
N ILE A 295 23.30 14.11 -15.29
CA ILE A 295 22.81 14.42 -13.94
C ILE A 295 24.00 14.51 -12.99
N SER A 296 24.12 15.64 -12.30
CA SER A 296 25.13 15.87 -11.26
C SER A 296 24.46 16.27 -9.96
N PHE A 297 24.93 15.71 -8.84
CA PHE A 297 24.53 16.13 -7.50
C PHE A 297 25.52 15.63 -6.45
N GLU A 298 25.43 16.22 -5.26
CA GLU A 298 26.18 15.79 -4.09
C GLU A 298 25.28 15.65 -2.87
N VAL A 299 25.66 14.74 -1.97
CA VAL A 299 24.99 14.51 -0.69
C VAL A 299 26.03 14.46 0.41
N ARG A 300 25.81 15.22 1.47
CA ARG A 300 26.67 15.24 2.67
C ARG A 300 26.36 14.07 3.61
N ALA A 301 27.29 13.79 4.52
CA ALA A 301 27.07 12.78 5.54
C ALA A 301 25.94 13.22 6.47
N GLY A 302 24.92 12.37 6.64
CA GLY A 302 23.73 12.68 7.42
C GLY A 302 22.72 13.61 6.76
N GLU A 303 22.94 14.01 5.50
CA GLU A 303 21.96 14.71 4.69
C GLU A 303 20.99 13.71 4.04
N VAL A 304 19.72 14.13 3.92
CA VAL A 304 18.70 13.47 3.11
C VAL A 304 18.45 14.36 1.89
N LEU A 305 18.89 13.91 0.72
CA LEU A 305 18.59 14.51 -0.57
C LEU A 305 17.33 13.85 -1.15
N GLY A 306 16.28 14.64 -1.35
CA GLY A 306 15.07 14.23 -2.04
C GLY A 306 15.22 14.31 -3.54
N VAL A 307 14.66 13.35 -4.28
CA VAL A 307 14.55 13.37 -5.74
C VAL A 307 13.12 13.03 -6.11
N CYS A 308 12.43 13.95 -6.76
CA CYS A 308 11.04 13.78 -7.17
C CYS A 308 10.82 14.18 -8.63
N GLY A 309 9.67 13.79 -9.17
CA GLY A 309 9.24 14.12 -10.52
C GLY A 309 8.01 13.31 -10.91
N LEU A 310 7.32 13.73 -11.97
CA LEU A 310 6.17 12.99 -12.49
C LEU A 310 6.57 11.59 -12.97
N VAL A 311 5.61 10.69 -13.11
CA VAL A 311 5.86 9.37 -13.70
C VAL A 311 6.49 9.53 -15.09
N GLY A 312 7.61 8.85 -15.34
CA GLY A 312 8.38 8.98 -16.58
C GLY A 312 9.38 10.13 -16.60
N SER A 313 9.59 10.83 -15.47
CA SER A 313 10.58 11.90 -15.34
C SER A 313 12.04 11.43 -15.32
N GLY A 314 12.29 10.13 -15.15
CA GLY A 314 13.65 9.57 -15.02
C GLY A 314 14.10 9.26 -13.59
N THR A 315 13.26 9.49 -12.58
CA THR A 315 13.60 9.27 -11.16
C THR A 315 13.89 7.81 -10.84
N ARG A 316 13.06 6.89 -11.35
CA ARG A 316 13.26 5.44 -11.22
C ARG A 316 14.53 4.99 -11.92
N GLU A 317 14.75 5.44 -13.14
CA GLU A 317 15.95 5.14 -13.92
C GLU A 317 17.21 5.58 -13.16
N LEU A 318 17.17 6.75 -12.53
CA LEU A 318 18.26 7.24 -11.68
C LEU A 318 18.47 6.32 -10.48
N ALA A 319 17.41 6.00 -9.73
CA ALA A 319 17.48 5.10 -8.57
C ALA A 319 18.11 3.75 -8.94
N GLN A 320 17.72 3.17 -10.08
CA GLN A 320 18.17 1.87 -10.55
C GLN A 320 19.67 1.87 -10.95
N VAL A 321 20.17 2.98 -11.49
CA VAL A 321 21.60 3.15 -11.81
C VAL A 321 22.42 3.30 -10.53
N LEU A 322 21.93 4.10 -9.57
CA LEU A 322 22.54 4.27 -8.26
C LEU A 322 22.52 2.98 -7.44
N ALA A 323 21.50 2.13 -7.64
CA ALA A 323 21.39 0.78 -7.07
C ALA A 323 22.31 -0.25 -7.74
N GLY A 324 22.96 0.12 -8.86
CA GLY A 324 23.90 -0.74 -9.58
C GLY A 324 23.24 -1.75 -10.53
N ASN A 325 21.94 -1.64 -10.78
CA ASN A 325 21.20 -2.53 -11.69
C ASN A 325 21.50 -2.20 -13.16
N HIS A 326 21.75 -0.93 -13.47
CA HIS A 326 22.11 -0.47 -14.81
C HIS A 326 23.51 0.14 -14.84
N ARG A 327 24.19 -0.03 -15.98
CA ARG A 327 25.53 0.53 -16.19
C ARG A 327 25.43 1.95 -16.77
N PRO A 328 26.17 2.91 -16.21
CA PRO A 328 26.26 4.23 -16.83
C PRO A 328 27.00 4.14 -18.17
N THR A 329 26.61 5.02 -19.10
CA THR A 329 27.27 5.26 -20.38
C THR A 329 28.32 6.37 -20.29
N GLY A 330 28.22 7.23 -19.28
CA GLY A 330 29.15 8.33 -19.00
C GLY A 330 29.03 8.85 -17.57
N GLY A 331 29.89 9.80 -17.22
CA GLY A 331 29.98 10.37 -15.88
C GLY A 331 30.75 9.49 -14.88
N ALA A 332 30.78 9.94 -13.63
CA ALA A 332 31.47 9.27 -12.53
C ALA A 332 30.70 9.40 -11.22
N ALA A 333 30.96 8.47 -10.30
CA ALA A 333 30.49 8.55 -8.92
C ALA A 333 31.67 8.42 -7.95
N MET A 334 31.62 9.16 -6.85
CA MET A 334 32.62 9.13 -5.79
C MET A 334 31.95 8.99 -4.43
N LEU A 335 32.58 8.22 -3.53
CA LEU A 335 32.18 8.06 -2.14
C LEU A 335 33.39 8.33 -1.24
N LYS A 336 33.26 9.30 -0.33
CA LYS A 336 34.35 9.75 0.57
C LYS A 336 35.64 10.06 -0.21
N GLY A 337 35.50 10.79 -1.32
CA GLY A 337 36.60 11.16 -2.20
C GLY A 337 37.22 10.02 -3.02
N ARG A 338 36.65 8.81 -3.01
CA ARG A 338 37.17 7.65 -3.76
C ARG A 338 36.21 7.25 -4.88
N PRO A 339 36.70 6.84 -6.06
CA PRO A 339 35.83 6.36 -7.13
C PRO A 339 34.93 5.20 -6.70
N LEU A 340 33.66 5.28 -7.10
CA LEU A 340 32.64 4.26 -6.92
C LEU A 340 32.18 3.78 -8.30
N THR A 341 32.43 2.51 -8.60
CA THR A 341 31.96 1.91 -9.86
C THR A 341 30.48 1.56 -9.73
N LEU A 342 29.62 2.28 -10.46
CA LEU A 342 28.20 1.96 -10.62
C LEU A 342 27.99 0.81 -11.64
N GLY A 343 26.77 0.27 -11.69
CA GLY A 343 26.39 -0.83 -12.59
C GLY A 343 26.95 -2.20 -12.21
N ARG A 344 27.40 -2.35 -10.95
CA ARG A 344 27.79 -3.63 -10.32
C ARG A 344 27.38 -3.61 -8.84
N PRO A 345 26.33 -4.36 -8.43
CA PRO A 345 25.88 -4.37 -7.05
C PRO A 345 26.98 -4.76 -6.03
N GLU A 346 27.93 -5.62 -6.41
CA GLU A 346 29.01 -6.04 -5.52
C GLU A 346 29.99 -4.90 -5.20
N SER A 347 30.16 -3.96 -6.13
CA SER A 347 30.98 -2.75 -5.92
C SER A 347 30.35 -1.87 -4.84
N LEU A 348 29.03 -1.69 -4.92
CA LEU A 348 28.23 -0.91 -3.99
C LEU A 348 28.26 -1.51 -2.58
N ILE A 349 28.02 -2.81 -2.46
CA ILE A 349 28.05 -3.53 -1.17
C ILE A 349 29.43 -3.40 -0.50
N LYS A 350 30.53 -3.60 -1.25
CA LYS A 350 31.90 -3.45 -0.72
C LYS A 350 32.21 -2.03 -0.24
N ARG A 351 31.56 -1.03 -0.84
CA ARG A 351 31.67 0.38 -0.51
C ARG A 351 30.61 0.84 0.49
N ARG A 352 29.85 -0.09 1.11
CA ARG A 352 28.79 0.19 2.10
C ARG A 352 27.68 1.10 1.57
N VAL A 353 27.30 0.93 0.31
CA VAL A 353 26.09 1.51 -0.27
C VAL A 353 24.96 0.50 -0.11
N ALA A 354 23.86 0.94 0.51
CA ALA A 354 22.66 0.16 0.71
C ALA A 354 21.52 0.66 -0.18
N VAL A 355 20.60 -0.23 -0.55
CA VAL A 355 19.47 0.06 -1.42
C VAL A 355 18.19 -0.49 -0.81
N VAL A 356 17.14 0.32 -0.82
CA VAL A 356 15.74 -0.09 -0.64
C VAL A 356 15.05 0.14 -1.98
N PRO A 357 14.70 -0.93 -2.73
CA PRO A 357 14.10 -0.80 -4.06
C PRO A 357 12.61 -0.45 -3.98
N GLY A 358 12.08 0.17 -5.03
CA GLY A 358 10.66 0.55 -5.12
C GLY A 358 9.71 -0.65 -5.23
N ASP A 359 10.07 -1.68 -5.99
CA ASP A 359 9.28 -2.92 -6.06
C ASP A 359 9.69 -3.90 -4.96
N ARG A 360 9.06 -3.77 -3.80
CA ARG A 360 9.33 -4.64 -2.65
C ARG A 360 9.17 -6.12 -2.95
N GLN A 361 8.22 -6.52 -3.80
CA GLN A 361 7.91 -7.94 -4.01
C GLN A 361 8.85 -8.61 -5.00
N ARG A 362 9.22 -7.89 -6.07
CA ARG A 362 10.09 -8.42 -7.12
C ARG A 362 11.57 -8.21 -6.81
N GLU A 363 11.90 -7.10 -6.17
CA GLU A 363 13.29 -6.66 -5.97
C GLU A 363 13.69 -6.62 -4.48
N GLY A 364 12.72 -6.40 -3.58
CA GLY A 364 12.96 -6.15 -2.17
C GLY A 364 13.04 -7.40 -1.28
N ILE A 365 12.23 -8.43 -1.49
CA ILE A 365 12.14 -9.61 -0.61
C ILE A 365 12.41 -10.91 -1.36
N ILE A 366 12.94 -11.89 -0.63
CA ILE A 366 13.01 -13.28 -1.08
C ILE A 366 11.77 -13.99 -0.55
N THR A 367 10.70 -13.96 -1.35
CA THR A 367 9.32 -14.32 -0.99
C THR A 367 9.17 -15.67 -0.29
N GLY A 368 9.92 -16.69 -0.72
CA GLY A 368 9.86 -18.04 -0.17
C GLY A 368 10.68 -18.27 1.09
N LEU A 369 11.40 -17.26 1.58
CA LEU A 369 12.30 -17.39 2.73
C LEU A 369 11.78 -16.66 3.97
N GLY A 370 12.31 -17.04 5.13
CA GLY A 370 11.94 -16.47 6.43
C GLY A 370 12.46 -15.05 6.64
N ILE A 371 12.02 -14.41 7.73
CA ILE A 371 12.54 -13.11 8.18
C ILE A 371 14.06 -13.14 8.34
N ARG A 372 14.61 -14.19 8.95
CA ARG A 372 16.05 -14.40 9.19
C ARG A 372 16.86 -14.33 7.91
N GLU A 373 16.46 -15.12 6.91
CA GLU A 373 17.10 -15.17 5.59
C GLU A 373 17.05 -13.80 4.90
N ASN A 374 15.91 -13.12 5.02
CA ASN A 374 15.69 -11.81 4.39
C ASN A 374 16.45 -10.68 5.08
N LEU A 375 16.70 -10.75 6.39
CA LEU A 375 17.46 -9.76 7.14
C LEU A 375 18.97 -9.87 6.91
N LEU A 376 19.49 -11.08 6.68
CA LEU A 376 20.92 -11.36 6.71
C LEU A 376 21.48 -11.96 5.39
N PRO A 377 20.97 -11.64 4.19
CA PRO A 377 21.40 -12.31 2.96
C PRO A 377 22.87 -12.02 2.65
N THR A 378 23.30 -10.77 2.78
CA THR A 378 24.69 -10.33 2.58
C THR A 378 25.64 -10.82 3.67
N ARG A 379 25.20 -10.90 4.92
CA ARG A 379 26.02 -11.44 6.02
C ARG A 379 26.23 -12.96 5.89
N ARG A 380 25.26 -13.69 5.35
CA ARG A 380 25.40 -15.12 4.99
C ARG A 380 26.28 -15.34 3.75
N ALA A 381 26.15 -14.49 2.73
CA ALA A 381 26.87 -14.64 1.46
C ALA A 381 28.31 -14.07 1.48
N PHE A 382 28.55 -12.98 2.20
CA PHE A 382 29.79 -12.19 2.10
C PHE A 382 30.37 -11.68 3.45
N GLY A 383 29.79 -12.04 4.60
CA GLY A 383 30.10 -11.45 5.92
C GLY A 383 30.98 -12.27 6.87
N ALA A 384 31.36 -11.65 8.01
CA ALA A 384 32.27 -12.16 9.04
C ALA A 384 31.80 -13.41 9.82
N TRP A 385 30.66 -14.01 9.45
CA TRP A 385 30.09 -15.18 10.11
C TRP A 385 30.42 -16.48 9.39
N THR A 386 31.08 -16.41 8.24
CA THR A 386 31.68 -17.53 7.53
C THR A 386 33.19 -17.57 7.79
N LYS A 387 33.62 -18.05 8.98
CA LYS A 387 34.98 -18.59 9.09
C LYS A 387 34.91 -20.04 8.61
N ALA A 388 35.50 -20.32 7.45
CA ALA A 388 35.54 -21.65 6.82
C ALA A 388 34.17 -22.25 6.43
N GLY A 389 33.17 -21.42 6.08
CA GLY A 389 31.89 -21.89 5.53
C GLY A 389 30.83 -22.35 6.55
N PHE A 390 31.13 -22.33 7.86
CA PHE A 390 30.16 -22.69 8.90
C PHE A 390 29.45 -21.48 9.48
N LEU A 391 28.13 -21.44 9.36
CA LEU A 391 27.27 -20.47 10.04
C LEU A 391 27.40 -20.64 11.56
N ARG A 392 27.26 -19.55 12.33
CA ARG A 392 27.20 -19.58 13.80
C ARG A 392 25.77 -19.28 14.25
N PRO A 393 24.90 -20.29 14.44
CA PRO A 393 23.46 -20.09 14.66
C PRO A 393 23.15 -19.18 15.85
N ARG A 394 23.94 -19.26 16.93
CA ARG A 394 23.74 -18.41 18.12
C ARG A 394 23.96 -16.92 17.84
N ARG A 395 24.97 -16.56 17.05
CA ARG A 395 25.25 -15.15 16.70
C ARG A 395 24.20 -14.61 15.74
N GLU A 396 23.76 -15.46 14.82
CA GLU A 396 22.71 -15.13 13.88
C GLU A 396 21.38 -14.87 14.59
N THR A 397 20.94 -15.77 15.48
CA THR A 397 19.71 -15.58 16.24
C THR A 397 19.77 -14.32 17.10
N ALA A 398 20.90 -14.04 17.77
CA ALA A 398 21.06 -12.82 18.56
C ALA A 398 20.95 -11.55 17.69
N ALA A 399 21.61 -11.53 16.54
CA ALA A 399 21.55 -10.40 15.62
C ALA A 399 20.16 -10.21 14.99
N VAL A 400 19.44 -11.29 14.64
CA VAL A 400 18.06 -11.17 14.16
C VAL A 400 17.16 -10.57 15.23
N ALA A 401 17.31 -11.00 16.48
CA ALA A 401 16.55 -10.46 17.60
C ALA A 401 16.82 -8.96 17.80
N GLU A 402 18.10 -8.56 17.85
CA GLU A 402 18.52 -7.16 17.98
C GLU A 402 18.00 -6.29 16.83
N ILE A 403 18.19 -6.74 15.58
CA ILE A 403 17.74 -6.01 14.40
C ILE A 403 16.21 -5.90 14.39
N SER A 404 15.51 -6.99 14.68
CA SER A 404 14.04 -6.99 14.69
C SER A 404 13.47 -6.10 15.81
N GLU A 405 14.19 -5.96 16.92
CA GLU A 405 13.86 -5.03 17.99
C GLU A 405 14.04 -3.58 17.55
N VAL A 406 15.23 -3.21 17.07
CA VAL A 406 15.57 -1.83 16.63
C VAL A 406 14.65 -1.36 15.49
N PHE A 407 14.39 -2.24 14.51
CA PHE A 407 13.58 -1.91 13.33
C PHE A 407 12.10 -2.24 13.49
N ALA A 408 11.67 -2.66 14.69
CA ALA A 408 10.29 -3.00 15.01
C ALA A 408 9.63 -4.01 14.04
N VAL A 409 10.40 -5.01 13.60
CA VAL A 409 9.92 -6.13 12.78
C VAL A 409 9.09 -7.08 13.64
N THR A 410 7.92 -7.49 13.15
CA THR A 410 6.94 -8.32 13.85
C THR A 410 6.53 -9.51 12.97
N PRO A 411 6.40 -10.75 13.48
CA PRO A 411 6.62 -11.20 14.85
C PRO A 411 8.11 -11.30 15.20
N ARG A 412 8.49 -10.79 16.38
CA ARG A 412 9.88 -10.83 16.89
C ARG A 412 10.31 -12.23 17.33
N ASP A 413 9.35 -13.03 17.77
CA ASP A 413 9.52 -14.39 18.31
C ASP A 413 9.56 -15.47 17.22
N ARG A 414 9.27 -15.13 15.96
CA ARG A 414 9.25 -16.09 14.84
C ARG A 414 10.14 -15.65 13.68
N PRO A 415 11.48 -15.69 13.84
CA PRO A 415 12.43 -15.28 12.81
C PRO A 415 12.37 -16.15 11.55
N ASP A 416 11.81 -17.36 11.64
CA ASP A 416 11.72 -18.29 10.52
C ASP A 416 10.36 -18.21 9.78
N ARG A 417 9.48 -17.28 10.19
CA ARG A 417 8.21 -17.04 9.49
C ARG A 417 8.48 -16.50 8.09
N VAL A 418 7.81 -17.07 7.09
CA VAL A 418 7.94 -16.68 5.68
C VAL A 418 7.58 -15.20 5.52
N VAL A 419 8.44 -14.44 4.84
CA VAL A 419 8.30 -12.98 4.73
C VAL A 419 7.02 -12.57 3.98
N SER A 420 6.56 -13.39 3.03
CA SER A 420 5.33 -13.15 2.25
C SER A 420 4.05 -13.17 3.09
N GLU A 421 4.06 -13.81 4.25
CA GLU A 421 2.91 -13.84 5.17
C GLU A 421 2.81 -12.57 6.05
N LEU A 422 3.82 -11.71 6.01
CA LEU A 422 3.85 -10.48 6.80
C LEU A 422 3.04 -9.39 6.12
N SER A 423 2.55 -8.41 6.90
CA SER A 423 1.92 -7.22 6.33
C SER A 423 2.93 -6.43 5.49
N GLY A 424 2.46 -5.69 4.47
CA GLY A 424 3.34 -4.90 3.59
C GLY A 424 4.24 -3.93 4.36
N GLY A 425 3.71 -3.25 5.39
CA GLY A 425 4.51 -2.38 6.27
C GLY A 425 5.61 -3.14 7.02
N ASN A 426 5.35 -4.39 7.41
CA ASN A 426 6.36 -5.20 8.09
C ASN A 426 7.37 -5.84 7.14
N GLN A 427 6.96 -6.19 5.92
CA GLN A 427 7.88 -6.53 4.83
C GLN A 427 8.85 -5.37 4.57
N GLN A 428 8.33 -4.13 4.53
CA GLN A 428 9.15 -2.94 4.33
C GLN A 428 10.14 -2.71 5.48
N LYS A 429 9.73 -2.94 6.74
CA LYS A 429 10.64 -2.90 7.90
C LYS A 429 11.76 -3.93 7.78
N VAL A 430 11.50 -5.13 7.25
CA VAL A 430 12.56 -6.13 6.99
C VAL A 430 13.55 -5.63 5.95
N ILE A 431 13.08 -4.99 4.87
CA ILE A 431 13.95 -4.41 3.83
C ILE A 431 14.80 -3.26 4.42
N PHE A 432 14.18 -2.35 5.17
CA PHE A 432 14.88 -1.26 5.85
C PHE A 432 15.92 -1.78 6.85
N ALA A 433 15.55 -2.78 7.64
CA ALA A 433 16.44 -3.44 8.59
C ALA A 433 17.65 -4.05 7.89
N ARG A 434 17.45 -4.77 6.78
CA ARG A 434 18.54 -5.31 5.95
C ARG A 434 19.45 -4.19 5.44
N ALA A 435 18.89 -3.09 4.97
CA ALA A 435 19.64 -2.00 4.35
C ALA A 435 20.43 -1.17 5.38
N LEU A 436 19.85 -0.88 6.54
CA LEU A 436 20.36 0.13 7.47
C LEU A 436 21.03 -0.44 8.73
N ALA A 437 20.81 -1.72 9.08
CA ALA A 437 21.38 -2.30 10.31
C ALA A 437 22.91 -2.28 10.35
N ASP A 438 23.56 -2.32 9.19
CA ASP A 438 25.02 -2.28 9.05
C ASP A 438 25.60 -0.86 8.92
N ARG A 439 24.78 0.18 9.16
CA ARG A 439 25.17 1.61 9.10
C ARG A 439 25.91 1.94 7.80
N PRO A 440 25.19 1.92 6.65
CA PRO A 440 25.80 2.19 5.36
C PRO A 440 26.34 3.63 5.29
N ASP A 441 27.31 3.82 4.41
CA ASP A 441 27.83 5.16 4.10
C ASP A 441 26.82 5.93 3.23
N VAL A 442 26.12 5.24 2.32
CA VAL A 442 25.05 5.79 1.50
C VAL A 442 23.86 4.85 1.50
N ALA A 443 22.65 5.38 1.64
CA ALA A 443 21.40 4.65 1.45
C ALA A 443 20.59 5.27 0.29
N ILE A 444 20.30 4.46 -0.73
CA ILE A 444 19.40 4.83 -1.83
C ILE A 444 18.02 4.23 -1.51
N LEU A 445 17.01 5.07 -1.33
CA LEU A 445 15.65 4.66 -0.97
C LEU A 445 14.71 5.05 -2.11
N GLU A 446 14.21 4.06 -2.85
CA GLU A 446 13.26 4.25 -3.96
C GLU A 446 11.85 3.94 -3.48
N ASP A 447 10.94 4.91 -3.61
CA ASP A 447 9.54 4.89 -3.17
C ASP A 447 9.33 4.10 -1.86
N PRO A 448 10.10 4.41 -0.78
CA PRO A 448 10.26 3.50 0.34
C PRO A 448 8.98 3.28 1.15
N THR A 449 7.96 4.11 0.95
CA THR A 449 6.65 4.04 1.62
C THR A 449 5.50 3.68 0.69
N ALA A 450 5.79 3.26 -0.54
CA ALA A 450 4.77 2.77 -1.46
C ALA A 450 4.09 1.51 -0.88
N GLY A 451 2.75 1.54 -0.87
CA GLY A 451 1.93 0.41 -0.43
C GLY A 451 2.11 0.01 1.04
N VAL A 452 2.57 0.91 1.92
CA VAL A 452 2.55 0.72 3.38
C VAL A 452 1.55 1.66 4.03
N ASP A 453 0.94 1.20 5.13
CA ASP A 453 0.02 2.02 5.90
C ASP A 453 0.73 3.20 6.58
N ILE A 454 -0.05 4.23 6.92
CA ILE A 454 0.44 5.48 7.48
C ILE A 454 1.20 5.32 8.82
N GLY A 455 0.84 4.31 9.63
CA GLY A 455 1.58 4.00 10.86
C GLY A 455 2.95 3.40 10.58
N SER A 456 3.03 2.54 9.57
CA SER A 456 4.29 2.01 9.07
C SER A 456 5.16 3.11 8.44
N ARG A 457 4.59 4.08 7.70
CA ARG A 457 5.32 5.23 7.16
C ARG A 457 6.09 5.99 8.25
N ALA A 458 5.42 6.32 9.35
CA ALA A 458 6.02 7.00 10.50
C ALA A 458 7.26 6.28 11.07
N VAL A 459 7.18 4.94 11.13
CA VAL A 459 8.28 4.09 11.60
C VAL A 459 9.44 4.14 10.61
N LEU A 460 9.18 4.06 9.30
CA LEU A 460 10.21 4.08 8.27
C LEU A 460 10.93 5.44 8.21
N TYR A 461 10.20 6.56 8.32
CA TYR A 461 10.80 7.90 8.41
C TYR A 461 11.72 8.04 9.62
N ARG A 462 11.27 7.56 10.79
CA ARG A 462 12.11 7.55 11.98
C ARG A 462 13.40 6.75 11.78
N LEU A 463 13.31 5.58 11.14
CA LEU A 463 14.48 4.73 10.87
C LEU A 463 15.44 5.38 9.87
N MET A 464 14.92 6.03 8.84
CA MET A 464 15.69 6.83 7.89
C MET A 464 16.42 7.97 8.61
N HIS A 465 15.70 8.76 9.42
CA HIS A 465 16.29 9.87 10.19
C HIS A 465 17.32 9.40 11.21
N GLN A 466 17.13 8.22 11.82
CA GLN A 466 18.14 7.62 12.69
C GLN A 466 19.40 7.22 11.92
N ALA A 467 19.28 6.67 10.72
CA ALA A 467 20.43 6.37 9.87
C ALA A 467 21.17 7.65 9.44
N ALA A 468 20.43 8.68 9.02
CA ALA A 468 20.99 9.99 8.69
C ALA A 468 21.73 10.61 9.89
N ARG A 469 21.13 10.63 11.08
CA ARG A 469 21.81 11.09 12.32
C ARG A 469 23.07 10.29 12.67
N ALA A 470 23.15 9.03 12.24
CA ALA A 470 24.33 8.19 12.41
C ALA A 470 25.42 8.44 11.34
N GLY A 471 25.21 9.37 10.41
CA GLY A 471 26.17 9.78 9.38
C GLY A 471 25.94 9.18 8.00
N THR A 472 24.88 8.40 7.79
CA THR A 472 24.53 7.88 6.46
C THR A 472 24.06 9.02 5.56
N ALA A 473 24.61 9.14 4.35
CA ALA A 473 24.05 10.01 3.31
C ALA A 473 22.84 9.31 2.68
N VAL A 474 21.68 9.96 2.62
CA VAL A 474 20.44 9.36 2.12
C VAL A 474 20.02 10.04 0.82
N VAL A 475 19.76 9.23 -0.21
CA VAL A 475 19.06 9.67 -1.43
C VAL A 475 17.65 9.08 -1.38
N LEU A 476 16.66 9.92 -1.14
CA LEU A 476 15.25 9.57 -1.11
C LEU A 476 14.63 9.88 -2.48
N VAL A 477 14.42 8.85 -3.29
CA VAL A 477 13.73 8.95 -4.57
C VAL A 477 12.27 8.58 -4.34
N SER A 478 11.34 9.50 -4.58
CA SER A 478 9.92 9.23 -4.38
C SER A 478 9.04 10.01 -5.35
N THR A 479 7.94 9.37 -5.73
CA THR A 479 6.86 9.96 -6.53
C THR A 479 5.84 10.73 -5.68
N ASP A 480 5.92 10.61 -4.35
CA ASP A 480 5.08 11.34 -3.40
C ASP A 480 5.74 12.69 -3.03
N PHE A 481 5.22 13.79 -3.58
CA PHE A 481 5.75 15.13 -3.34
C PHE A 481 5.64 15.58 -1.88
N GLU A 482 4.62 15.12 -1.14
CA GLU A 482 4.48 15.44 0.29
C GLU A 482 5.59 14.76 1.10
N GLU A 483 5.88 13.49 0.78
CA GLU A 483 6.98 12.76 1.39
C GLU A 483 8.32 13.46 1.15
N VAL A 484 8.61 13.81 -0.10
CA VAL A 484 9.88 14.44 -0.45
C VAL A 484 10.03 15.82 0.20
N ALA A 485 8.98 16.64 0.18
CA ALA A 485 8.99 17.95 0.82
C ALA A 485 9.20 17.86 2.34
N ALA A 486 8.56 16.89 3.00
CA ALA A 486 8.61 16.76 4.46
C ALA A 486 9.89 16.06 4.98
N GLN A 487 10.48 15.15 4.20
CA GLN A 487 11.53 14.25 4.69
C GLN A 487 12.94 14.58 4.18
N SER A 488 13.09 15.62 3.35
CA SER A 488 14.36 15.97 2.69
C SER A 488 14.92 17.31 3.19
N HIS A 489 16.25 17.43 3.24
CA HIS A 489 16.92 18.71 3.53
C HIS A 489 17.02 19.60 2.30
N ARG A 490 17.07 18.96 1.13
CA ARG A 490 17.17 19.56 -0.19
C ARG A 490 16.49 18.63 -1.19
N VAL A 491 15.92 19.19 -2.25
CA VAL A 491 15.14 18.44 -3.24
C VAL A 491 15.63 18.74 -4.65
N LEU A 492 15.83 17.70 -5.45
CA LEU A 492 16.00 17.78 -6.90
C LEU A 492 14.70 17.40 -7.58
N VAL A 493 14.22 18.26 -8.47
CA VAL A 493 13.06 17.98 -9.31
C VAL A 493 13.53 17.53 -10.68
N MET A 494 13.10 16.35 -11.11
CA MET A 494 13.39 15.78 -12.40
C MET A 494 12.19 15.89 -13.35
N SER A 495 12.49 16.14 -14.63
CA SER A 495 11.52 16.06 -15.72
C SER A 495 12.25 15.69 -17.00
N HIS A 496 11.69 14.73 -17.76
CA HIS A 496 12.28 14.22 -19.01
C HIS A 496 13.77 13.84 -18.92
N GLY A 497 14.16 13.16 -17.84
CA GLY A 497 15.51 12.63 -17.65
C GLY A 497 16.57 13.67 -17.27
N ARG A 498 16.17 14.91 -16.92
CA ARG A 498 17.07 15.96 -16.45
C ARG A 498 16.58 16.56 -15.13
N VAL A 499 17.50 17.11 -14.34
CA VAL A 499 17.16 17.97 -13.19
C VAL A 499 16.72 19.33 -13.73
N VAL A 500 15.50 19.75 -13.37
CA VAL A 500 14.90 21.02 -13.82
C VAL A 500 14.86 22.08 -12.71
N ALA A 501 14.90 21.67 -11.44
CA ALA A 501 14.97 22.57 -10.30
C ALA A 501 15.69 21.91 -9.12
N GLU A 502 16.27 22.73 -8.26
CA GLU A 502 16.86 22.34 -6.99
C GLU A 502 16.38 23.32 -5.91
N PHE A 503 15.91 22.78 -4.78
CA PHE A 503 15.37 23.56 -3.67
C PHE A 503 16.09 23.18 -2.37
N GLY A 504 16.71 24.15 -1.72
CA GLY A 504 17.47 23.99 -0.48
C GLY A 504 16.65 24.24 0.79
N ALA A 505 17.35 24.22 1.93
CA ALA A 505 16.74 24.38 3.25
C ALA A 505 16.12 25.77 3.52
N GLU A 506 16.48 26.78 2.74
CA GLU A 506 15.91 28.14 2.84
C GLU A 506 14.63 28.31 2.01
N ASP A 507 14.34 27.36 1.11
CA ASP A 507 13.15 27.39 0.27
C ASP A 507 11.93 26.87 1.03
N GLN A 508 10.78 27.50 0.80
CA GLN A 508 9.50 26.99 1.32
C GLN A 508 9.06 25.79 0.49
N LEU A 509 9.47 24.60 0.94
CA LEU A 509 9.12 23.33 0.33
C LEU A 509 7.70 22.92 0.72
N ASN A 510 6.85 22.71 -0.29
CA ASN A 510 5.59 22.01 -0.16
C ASN A 510 5.31 21.20 -1.44
N ALA A 511 4.32 20.31 -1.38
CA ALA A 511 4.00 19.43 -2.49
C ALA A 511 3.60 20.18 -3.77
N ASP A 512 2.85 21.29 -3.64
CA ASP A 512 2.38 22.09 -4.77
C ASP A 512 3.54 22.73 -5.55
N VAL A 513 4.54 23.29 -4.85
CA VAL A 513 5.74 23.88 -5.45
C VAL A 513 6.54 22.84 -6.21
N LEU A 514 6.72 21.64 -5.63
CA LEU A 514 7.45 20.56 -6.28
C LEU A 514 6.70 20.00 -7.50
N ALA A 515 5.37 19.90 -7.40
CA ALA A 515 4.51 19.50 -8.51
C ALA A 515 4.58 20.53 -9.65
N GLU A 516 4.44 21.82 -9.35
CA GLU A 516 4.53 22.91 -10.33
C GLU A 516 5.88 22.93 -11.03
N ALA A 517 6.99 22.79 -10.30
CA ALA A 517 8.33 22.70 -10.89
C ALA A 517 8.47 21.49 -11.84
N SER A 518 7.78 20.39 -11.54
CA SER A 518 7.79 19.20 -12.41
C SER A 518 7.02 19.42 -13.72
N TYR A 519 5.94 20.21 -13.69
CA TYR A 519 5.17 20.61 -14.89
C TYR A 519 5.83 21.77 -15.67
N GLY A 520 6.43 22.72 -14.96
CA GLY A 520 7.02 23.96 -15.48
C GLY A 520 8.28 23.76 -16.31
N GLY A 521 8.81 22.54 -16.40
CA GLY A 521 9.80 22.15 -17.42
C GLY A 521 9.34 22.38 -18.86
N HIS A 522 8.05 22.66 -19.07
CA HIS A 522 7.50 23.33 -20.23
C HIS A 522 7.35 24.84 -19.97
N VAL A 523 8.42 25.64 -20.07
CA VAL A 523 8.41 27.06 -20.52
C VAL A 523 9.83 27.68 -20.37
N VAL A 524 10.28 28.31 -21.47
CA VAL A 524 11.53 29.07 -21.73
C VAL A 524 12.86 28.29 -21.88
N SER A 525 13.11 27.80 -23.11
CA SER A 525 13.93 28.54 -24.10
C SER A 525 13.54 28.11 -25.51
#